data_AF-A0AAP4F5N9-F1
#
_entry.id   AF-A0AAP4F5N9-F1
#
_cell.length_a   1.000
_cell.length_b   1.000
_cell.length_c   1.000
_cell.angle_alpha   90.00
_cell.angle_beta   90.00
_cell.angle_gamma   90.00
#
_symmetry.space_group_name_H-M   'P 1'
#
loop_
_entity.id
_entity.type
_entity.pdbx_description
1 polymer ?
#
loop_
_entity_poly.entity_id
_entity_poly.type
_entity_poly.pdbx_seq_one_letter_code
_entity_poly.pdbx_strand_id
1 'polypeptide(L)'
;MNIDARHVDGFELFDYIADRIDISAEDLEDARMDRDAGHPEIGIAFLFTGIRGPVPRSVVNFIAPNWDNIKRARDWSDDYLQAVSMNGIDESA
;
A
#
# COMPACT_ATOMS: atom_id res chain seq x y z
N MET A 1 -9.01 3.20 -14.72
CA MET A 1 -9.38 1.80 -14.43
C MET A 1 -10.24 1.83 -13.17
N ASN A 2 -11.50 1.39 -13.23
CA ASN A 2 -12.36 1.25 -12.05
C ASN A 2 -12.07 -0.13 -11.47
N ILE A 3 -11.20 -0.20 -10.46
CA ILE A 3 -10.91 -1.46 -9.79
C ILE A 3 -12.11 -1.76 -8.88
N ASP A 4 -12.85 -2.85 -9.17
CA ASP A 4 -13.92 -3.32 -8.29
C ASP A 4 -13.27 -3.84 -7.01
N ALA A 5 -13.42 -3.10 -5.92
CA ALA A 5 -12.78 -3.33 -4.64
C ALA A 5 -13.10 -4.70 -3.99
N ARG A 6 -13.94 -5.54 -4.61
CA ARG A 6 -14.41 -6.81 -4.05
C ARG A 6 -13.49 -8.00 -4.32
N HIS A 7 -12.50 -7.89 -5.21
CA HIS A 7 -11.44 -8.89 -5.44
C HIS A 7 -10.27 -8.22 -6.17
N VAL A 8 -9.31 -7.69 -5.43
CA VAL A 8 -8.07 -7.13 -5.97
C VAL A 8 -6.98 -8.11 -5.58
N ASP A 9 -6.24 -8.62 -6.56
CA ASP A 9 -5.11 -9.49 -6.24
C ASP A 9 -3.96 -8.66 -5.63
N GLY A 10 -3.05 -9.34 -4.90
CA GLY A 10 -1.96 -8.65 -4.21
C GLY A 10 -1.01 -7.90 -5.14
N PHE A 11 -0.83 -8.37 -6.38
CA PHE A 11 0.07 -7.75 -7.35
C PHE A 11 -0.51 -6.45 -7.91
N GLU A 12 -1.79 -6.47 -8.28
CA GLU A 12 -2.53 -5.28 -8.69
C GLU A 12 -2.59 -4.24 -7.56
N LEU A 13 -2.76 -4.70 -6.31
CA LEU A 13 -2.76 -3.83 -5.14
C LEU A 13 -1.39 -3.18 -4.93
N PHE A 14 -0.30 -3.94 -5.04
CA PHE A 14 1.06 -3.40 -4.97
C PHE A 14 1.26 -2.29 -6.00
N ASP A 15 0.98 -2.57 -7.28
CA ASP A 15 1.22 -1.63 -8.36
C ASP A 15 0.38 -0.36 -8.18
N TYR A 16 -0.88 -0.51 -7.75
CA TYR A 16 -1.77 0.60 -7.46
C TYR A 16 -1.22 1.54 -6.37
N ILE A 17 -0.69 0.98 -5.28
CA ILE A 17 -0.12 1.75 -4.16
C ILE A 17 1.20 2.40 -4.59
N ALA A 18 2.12 1.62 -5.17
CA ALA A 18 3.45 2.06 -5.58
C ALA A 18 3.42 3.27 -6.52
N ASP A 19 2.43 3.33 -7.43
CA ASP A 19 2.26 4.43 -8.38
C ASP A 19 1.76 5.74 -7.75
N ARG A 20 1.33 5.72 -6.48
CA ARG A 20 0.64 6.86 -5.84
C ARG A 20 1.34 7.39 -4.61
N ILE A 21 2.13 6.58 -3.92
CA ILE A 21 2.84 7.01 -2.71
C ILE A 21 4.16 7.71 -3.06
N ASP A 22 4.56 8.65 -2.22
CA ASP A 22 5.91 9.21 -2.25
C ASP A 22 6.87 8.30 -1.47
N ILE A 23 7.78 7.67 -2.20
CA ILE A 23 8.75 6.67 -1.71
C ILE A 23 10.04 6.81 -2.53
N SER A 24 11.20 6.43 -1.98
CA SER A 24 12.43 6.45 -2.78
C SER A 24 12.51 5.31 -3.77
N ALA A 25 13.34 5.51 -4.80
CA ALA A 25 13.64 4.47 -5.76
C ALA A 25 14.30 3.23 -5.13
N GLU A 26 15.08 3.40 -4.05
CA GLU A 26 15.73 2.30 -3.33
C GLU A 26 14.68 1.48 -2.55
N ASP A 27 13.88 2.13 -1.72
CA ASP A 27 12.83 1.47 -0.94
C ASP A 27 11.76 0.81 -1.85
N LEU A 28 11.46 1.45 -2.99
CA LEU A 28 10.55 0.88 -3.99
C LEU A 28 11.13 -0.36 -4.68
N GLU A 29 12.43 -0.39 -4.96
CA GLU A 29 13.08 -1.54 -5.58
C GLU A 29 13.09 -2.73 -4.62
N ASP A 30 13.42 -2.51 -3.35
CA ASP A 30 13.36 -3.54 -2.31
C ASP A 30 11.95 -4.14 -2.20
N ALA A 31 10.92 -3.28 -2.17
CA ALA A 31 9.53 -3.72 -2.16
C ALA A 31 9.14 -4.51 -3.44
N ARG A 32 9.67 -4.14 -4.60
CA ARG A 32 9.44 -4.84 -5.88
C ARG A 32 10.08 -6.23 -5.88
N MET A 33 11.24 -6.41 -5.24
CA MET A 33 11.90 -7.71 -5.17
C MET A 33 11.02 -8.77 -4.49
N ASP A 34 10.35 -8.42 -3.39
CA ASP A 34 9.44 -9.35 -2.70
C ASP A 34 8.19 -9.66 -3.52
N ARG A 35 7.61 -8.65 -4.18
CA ARG A 35 6.50 -8.84 -5.12
C ARG A 35 6.90 -9.82 -6.22
N ASP A 36 8.02 -9.59 -6.89
CA ASP A 36 8.46 -10.40 -8.03
C ASP A 36 8.92 -11.81 -7.62
N ALA A 37 9.29 -12.01 -6.34
CA ALA A 37 9.52 -13.32 -5.74
C ALA A 37 8.21 -14.11 -5.46
N GLY A 38 7.05 -13.51 -5.71
CA GLY A 38 5.73 -14.14 -5.49
C GLY A 38 5.09 -13.78 -4.15
N HIS A 39 5.60 -12.76 -3.46
CA HIS A 39 5.16 -12.30 -2.15
C HIS A 39 4.70 -10.83 -2.19
N PRO A 40 3.65 -10.49 -2.98
CA PRO A 40 3.16 -9.11 -3.07
C PRO A 40 2.72 -8.53 -1.72
N GLU A 41 2.27 -9.37 -0.78
CA GLU A 41 1.90 -8.96 0.58
C GLU A 41 3.09 -8.42 1.38
N ILE A 42 4.28 -8.99 1.20
CA ILE A 42 5.51 -8.54 1.83
C ILE A 42 5.97 -7.23 1.17
N GLY A 43 5.93 -7.17 -0.17
CA GLY A 43 6.22 -5.94 -0.90
C GLY A 43 5.33 -4.77 -0.48
N ILE A 44 4.02 -5.00 -0.28
CA ILE A 44 3.08 -3.97 0.20
C ILE A 44 3.45 -3.48 1.62
N ALA A 45 3.89 -4.38 2.51
CA ALA A 45 4.38 -3.99 3.84
C ALA A 45 5.56 -3.01 3.73
N PHE A 46 6.52 -3.33 2.87
CA PHE A 46 7.67 -2.47 2.60
C PHE A 46 7.28 -1.12 2.00
N LEU A 47 6.31 -1.08 1.09
CA LEU A 47 5.80 0.19 0.56
C LEU A 47 5.34 1.13 1.69
N PHE A 48 4.62 0.61 2.69
CA PHE A 48 4.12 1.45 3.80
C PHE A 48 5.21 1.89 4.78
N THR A 49 6.22 1.06 5.03
CA THR A 49 7.35 1.44 5.89
C THR A 49 8.30 2.45 5.22
N GLY A 50 8.34 2.49 3.88
CA GLY A 50 9.17 3.38 3.08
C GLY A 50 8.56 4.73 2.71
N ILE A 51 7.30 5.02 3.08
CA ILE A 51 6.61 6.28 2.71
C ILE A 51 7.32 7.50 3.31
N ARG A 52 7.56 8.52 2.47
CA ARG A 52 8.25 9.78 2.83
C ARG A 52 7.36 11.02 2.83
N GLY A 53 6.15 10.90 2.27
CA GLY A 53 5.20 11.99 2.14
C GLY A 53 3.78 11.59 2.55
N PRO A 54 2.81 12.51 2.50
CA PRO A 54 1.43 12.21 2.86
C PRO A 54 0.86 11.02 2.07
N VAL A 55 0.02 10.22 2.72
CA VAL A 55 -0.64 9.08 2.07
C VAL A 55 -1.80 9.59 1.22
N PRO A 56 -1.85 9.30 -0.10
CA PRO A 56 -2.95 9.76 -0.95
C PRO A 56 -4.32 9.27 -0.46
N ARG A 57 -5.32 10.16 -0.43
CA ARG A 57 -6.70 9.76 -0.10
C ARG A 57 -7.22 8.65 -1.00
N SER A 58 -6.83 8.60 -2.27
CA SER A 58 -7.20 7.51 -3.18
C SER A 58 -6.70 6.14 -2.74
N VAL A 59 -5.56 6.07 -2.03
CA VAL A 59 -5.05 4.83 -1.41
C VAL A 59 -5.87 4.48 -0.18
N VAL A 60 -6.14 5.46 0.70
CA VAL A 60 -6.96 5.28 1.90
C VAL A 60 -8.38 4.81 1.54
N ASN A 61 -9.03 5.46 0.59
CA ASN A 61 -10.38 5.13 0.14
C ASN A 61 -10.46 3.74 -0.51
N PHE A 62 -9.35 3.23 -1.04
CA PHE A 62 -9.27 1.91 -1.62
C PHE A 62 -9.09 0.82 -0.56
N ILE A 63 -8.26 1.10 0.45
CA ILE A 63 -7.93 0.19 1.54
C ILE A 63 -9.04 0.14 2.61
N ALA A 64 -9.63 1.28 2.95
CA ALA A 64 -10.67 1.41 3.97
C ALA A 64 -11.86 0.43 3.82
N PRO A 65 -12.47 0.24 2.63
CA PRO A 65 -13.55 -0.74 2.47
C PRO A 65 -13.04 -2.19 2.49
N ASN A 66 -11.74 -2.41 2.31
CA ASN A 66 -11.07 -3.72 2.34
C ASN A 66 -10.41 -4.02 3.69
N TRP A 67 -10.56 -3.11 4.66
CA TRP A 67 -9.78 -3.08 5.89
C TRP A 67 -9.83 -4.39 6.67
N ASP A 68 -11.01 -5.00 6.78
CA ASP A 68 -11.18 -6.27 7.49
C ASP A 68 -10.55 -7.47 6.77
N ASN A 69 -10.50 -7.44 5.44
CA ASN A 69 -9.81 -8.47 4.64
C ASN A 69 -8.29 -8.33 4.81
N ILE A 70 -7.82 -7.09 4.86
CA ILE A 70 -6.41 -6.71 5.01
C ILE A 70 -5.89 -7.04 6.43
N LYS A 71 -6.67 -6.75 7.47
CA LYS A 71 -6.36 -7.14 8.86
C LYS A 71 -6.21 -8.64 9.07
N ARG A 72 -6.92 -9.47 8.29
CA ARG A 72 -6.73 -10.92 8.33
C ARG A 72 -5.38 -11.35 7.74
N ALA A 73 -4.81 -10.55 6.84
CA ALA A 73 -3.45 -10.70 6.33
C ALA A 73 -2.37 -10.14 7.29
N ARG A 74 -2.79 -9.58 8.44
CA ARG A 74 -2.04 -9.07 9.60
C ARG A 74 -0.85 -8.15 9.36
N ASP A 75 0.19 -8.59 8.66
CA ASP A 75 1.51 -7.97 8.77
C ASP A 75 1.54 -6.54 8.22
N TRP A 76 0.96 -6.28 7.05
CA TRP A 76 1.03 -4.96 6.44
C TRP A 76 -0.11 -4.00 6.82
N SER A 77 -1.13 -4.47 7.55
CA SER A 77 -2.23 -3.60 8.00
C SER A 77 -1.76 -2.63 9.09
N ASP A 78 -0.92 -3.09 10.01
CA ASP A 78 -0.36 -2.25 11.05
C ASP A 78 0.64 -1.24 10.46
N ASP A 79 1.46 -1.66 9.48
CA ASP A 79 2.36 -0.77 8.74
C ASP A 79 1.60 0.34 8.01
N TYR A 80 0.48 0.03 7.37
CA TYR A 80 -0.38 1.04 6.76
C TYR A 80 -0.94 2.04 7.78
N LEU A 81 -1.48 1.56 8.91
CA LEU A 81 -2.01 2.46 9.94
C LEU A 81 -0.92 3.36 10.51
N GLN A 82 0.27 2.80 10.72
CA GLN A 82 1.42 3.53 11.18
C GLN A 82 1.83 4.59 10.15
N ALA A 83 1.89 4.23 8.86
CA ALA A 83 2.24 5.16 7.79
C ALA A 83 1.23 6.32 7.69
N VAL A 84 -0.07 6.05 7.76
CA VAL A 84 -1.11 7.08 7.81
C VAL A 84 -0.97 7.95 9.06
N SER A 85 -0.68 7.35 10.22
CA SER A 85 -0.48 8.09 11.47
C SER A 85 0.76 8.98 11.44
N MET A 86 1.83 8.56 10.77
CA MET A 86 3.10 9.29 10.71
C MET A 86 3.09 10.38 9.64
N ASN A 87 2.51 10.10 8.48
CA ASN A 87 2.60 10.96 7.30
C ASN A 87 1.33 11.76 7.02
N GLY A 88 0.21 11.43 7.66
CA GLY A 88 -1.08 12.05 7.39
C GLY A 88 -1.65 11.64 6.02
N ILE A 89 -2.79 12.26 5.66
CA ILE A 89 -3.50 11.99 4.41
C ILE A 89 -3.40 13.22 3.50
N ASP A 90 -3.06 13.01 2.23
CA ASP A 90 -3.22 14.05 1.20
C ASP A 90 -4.69 14.14 0.78
N GLU A 91 -5.32 15.25 1.11
CA GLU A 91 -6.70 15.57 0.77
C GLU A 91 -6.87 15.93 -0.72
N SER A 92 -5.79 16.22 -1.45
CA SER A 92 -5.80 16.72 -2.82
C SER A 92 -5.66 15.64 -3.91
N ALA A 93 -5.43 14.38 -3.50
CA ALA A 93 -5.13 13.24 -4.36
C ALA A 93 -6.36 12.43 -4.85
#